data_AF-A0A2B6S7A4-F1
#
_entry.id   AF-A0A2B6S7A4-F1
#
_cell.length_a   1.000
_cell.length_b   1.000
_cell.length_c   1.000
_cell.angle_alpha   90.00
_cell.angle_beta   90.00
_cell.angle_gamma   90.00
#
_symmetry.space_group_name_H-M   'P 1'
#
loop_
_entity.id
_entity.type
_entity.pdbx_description
1 polymer ?
#
loop_
_entity_poly.entity_id
_entity_poly.type
_entity_poly.pdbx_seq_one_letter_code
_entity_poly.pdbx_strand_id
1 'polypeptide(L)'
;NAVNNRGGAKKGNKNAVGNSGGAAPLRNGNAATHGLYRKYLPQEIFDLKEELIEAINNDPLAIIWESIMLQYTQIIHAQRIMFVRDNEDMTKELRKNKLTESGFEEEWEIQFAWDKQASFLNAQSKAMSTLVSLIEKYDRLANTEEQKLRIEKLKKEIAAIKVDGDTNQNTEDWKESLMKIAERRRKQREAEANE
;
A
#
# COMPACT_ATOMS: atom_id res chain seq x y z
N ASN A 1 -48.23 1.22 -17.34
CA ASN A 1 -49.07 0.60 -16.29
C ASN A 1 -50.52 0.60 -16.73
N ALA A 2 -51.20 -0.55 -16.70
CA ALA A 2 -52.58 -0.72 -17.16
C ALA A 2 -53.60 0.04 -16.29
N VAL A 3 -54.65 0.55 -16.91
CA VAL A 3 -55.74 1.31 -16.27
C VAL A 3 -56.62 0.35 -15.45
N ASN A 4 -56.37 0.29 -14.14
CA ASN A 4 -57.19 -0.29 -13.03
C ASN A 4 -56.40 -1.03 -11.95
N ASN A 5 -55.07 -0.99 -11.93
CA ASN A 5 -54.33 -1.52 -10.78
C ASN A 5 -54.25 -0.46 -9.68
N ARG A 6 -55.12 -0.54 -8.66
CA ARG A 6 -54.96 0.23 -7.41
C ARG A 6 -53.79 -0.38 -6.64
N GLY A 7 -52.58 0.02 -7.03
CA GLY A 7 -51.34 -0.42 -6.42
C GLY A 7 -51.37 -0.20 -4.90
N GLY A 8 -51.49 -1.30 -4.17
CA GLY A 8 -51.55 -1.31 -2.72
C GLY A 8 -51.80 -2.72 -2.22
N ALA A 9 -51.21 -3.08 -1.08
CA ALA A 9 -51.51 -4.34 -0.43
C ALA A 9 -53.02 -4.44 -0.13
N LYS A 10 -53.60 -5.64 -0.25
CA LYS A 10 -55.03 -5.87 0.07
C LYS A 10 -55.35 -5.35 1.48
N LYS A 11 -56.48 -4.67 1.62
CA LYS A 11 -57.00 -4.17 2.90
C LYS A 11 -57.08 -5.35 3.89
N GLY A 12 -56.33 -5.27 5.00
CA GLY A 12 -56.22 -6.36 5.99
C GLY A 12 -55.01 -7.29 5.83
N ASN A 13 -54.02 -6.94 5.01
CA ASN A 13 -52.76 -7.69 4.92
C ASN A 13 -52.05 -7.73 6.28
N LYS A 14 -51.90 -8.94 6.85
CA LYS A 14 -51.23 -9.18 8.14
C LYS A 14 -49.71 -9.31 8.03
N ASN A 15 -49.16 -9.37 6.81
CA ASN A 15 -47.73 -9.59 6.56
C ASN A 15 -46.84 -8.40 6.96
N ALA A 16 -47.42 -7.26 7.34
CA ALA A 16 -46.72 -6.06 7.80
C ALA A 16 -47.12 -5.65 9.23
N VAL A 17 -47.86 -6.48 9.96
CA VAL A 17 -48.26 -6.22 11.35
C VAL A 17 -46.98 -6.22 12.21
N GLY A 18 -46.64 -5.07 12.78
CA GLY A 18 -45.44 -4.87 13.59
C GLY A 18 -44.29 -4.12 12.88
N ASN A 19 -44.38 -3.87 11.58
CA ASN A 19 -43.45 -2.99 10.86
C ASN A 19 -44.07 -1.58 10.73
N SER A 20 -43.35 -0.54 11.15
CA SER A 20 -43.73 0.85 10.90
C SER A 20 -43.97 1.03 9.39
N GLY A 21 -45.13 1.55 8.98
CA GLY A 21 -45.58 1.54 7.59
C GLY A 21 -44.52 2.00 6.57
N GLY A 22 -43.94 1.03 5.83
CA GLY A 22 -42.90 1.28 4.82
C GLY A 22 -41.46 1.13 5.31
N ALA A 23 -41.23 0.86 6.60
CA ALA A 23 -39.91 0.59 7.13
C ALA A 23 -39.43 -0.81 6.72
N ALA A 24 -38.23 -0.82 6.17
CA ALA A 24 -37.52 -2.01 5.74
C ALA A 24 -37.16 -2.88 6.98
N PRO A 25 -37.27 -4.23 6.91
CA PRO A 25 -36.82 -5.11 8.00
C PRO A 25 -35.39 -4.79 8.44
N LEU A 26 -35.06 -5.00 9.72
CA LEU A 26 -33.69 -4.84 10.21
C LEU A 26 -32.75 -5.71 9.33
N ARG A 27 -31.74 -5.09 8.69
CA ARG A 27 -30.84 -5.67 7.66
C ARG A 27 -31.35 -5.66 6.19
N ASN A 28 -32.46 -4.99 5.90
CA ASN A 28 -32.86 -4.76 4.51
C ASN A 28 -32.04 -3.61 3.89
N GLY A 29 -31.06 -3.97 3.07
CA GLY A 29 -30.21 -3.05 2.30
C GLY A 29 -30.77 -2.65 0.94
N ASN A 30 -32.07 -2.83 0.66
CA ASN A 30 -32.67 -2.62 -0.66
C ASN A 30 -32.66 -1.15 -1.16
N ALA A 31 -32.27 -0.18 -0.32
CA ALA A 31 -32.10 1.21 -0.72
C ALA A 31 -30.63 1.62 -0.89
N ALA A 32 -29.70 0.67 -0.89
CA ALA A 32 -28.32 0.93 -1.30
C ALA A 32 -28.24 0.95 -2.82
N THR A 33 -27.93 2.12 -3.39
CA THR A 33 -27.71 2.35 -4.82
C THR A 33 -26.46 1.64 -5.40
N HIS A 34 -25.73 0.87 -4.60
CA HIS A 34 -24.43 0.31 -4.96
C HIS A 34 -24.52 -1.19 -5.26
N GLY A 35 -24.03 -1.58 -6.44
CA GLY A 35 -24.26 -2.87 -7.11
C GLY A 35 -23.58 -4.12 -6.51
N LEU A 36 -23.39 -5.13 -7.37
CA LEU A 36 -22.98 -6.53 -7.09
C LEU A 36 -21.98 -6.74 -5.94
N TYR A 37 -21.02 -5.83 -5.75
CA TYR A 37 -19.96 -5.92 -4.76
C TYR A 37 -20.40 -5.81 -3.31
N ARG A 38 -21.45 -5.03 -2.98
CA ARG A 38 -21.92 -4.88 -1.59
C ARG A 38 -22.49 -6.19 -1.00
N LYS A 39 -22.96 -7.09 -1.87
CA LYS A 39 -23.54 -8.38 -1.45
C LYS A 39 -22.49 -9.40 -1.01
N TYR A 40 -21.26 -9.29 -1.53
CA TYR A 40 -20.22 -10.32 -1.36
C TYR A 40 -18.97 -9.80 -0.65
N LEU A 41 -18.76 -8.48 -0.59
CA LEU A 41 -17.66 -7.89 0.16
C LEU A 41 -18.07 -7.62 1.61
N PRO A 42 -17.17 -7.88 2.58
CA PRO A 42 -17.26 -7.27 3.91
C PRO A 42 -17.43 -5.75 3.81
N GLN A 43 -18.24 -5.17 4.71
CA GLN A 43 -18.58 -3.74 4.68
C GLN A 43 -17.34 -2.84 4.71
N GLU A 44 -16.35 -3.17 5.55
CA GLU A 44 -15.06 -2.45 5.62
C GLU A 44 -14.33 -2.38 4.28
N ILE A 45 -14.27 -3.49 3.54
CA ILE A 45 -13.60 -3.55 2.23
C ILE A 45 -14.37 -2.73 1.20
N PHE A 46 -15.70 -2.71 1.29
CA PHE A 46 -16.53 -1.89 0.42
C PHE A 46 -16.31 -0.39 0.68
N ASP A 47 -16.28 0.02 1.94
CA ASP A 47 -16.10 1.43 2.32
C ASP A 47 -14.70 1.94 1.89
N LEU A 48 -13.64 1.15 2.14
CA LEU A 48 -12.29 1.45 1.67
C LEU A 48 -12.19 1.57 0.14
N LYS A 49 -12.93 0.72 -0.58
CA LYS A 49 -12.96 0.78 -2.05
C LYS A 49 -13.61 2.07 -2.55
N GLU A 50 -14.73 2.50 -1.94
CA GLU A 50 -15.40 3.75 -2.32
C GLU A 50 -14.50 4.96 -2.00
N GLU A 51 -13.87 5.01 -0.81
CA GLU A 51 -12.89 6.06 -0.47
C GLU A 51 -11.73 6.12 -1.48
N LEU A 52 -11.22 4.96 -1.90
CA LEU A 52 -10.15 4.88 -2.90
C LEU A 52 -10.60 5.39 -4.28
N ILE A 53 -11.82 5.04 -4.69
CA ILE A 53 -12.41 5.49 -5.95
C ILE A 53 -12.58 7.01 -5.95
N GLU A 54 -13.08 7.58 -4.86
CA GLU A 54 -13.24 9.02 -4.69
C GLU A 54 -11.89 9.74 -4.71
N ALA A 55 -10.89 9.23 -3.98
CA ALA A 55 -9.56 9.83 -3.89
C ALA A 55 -8.81 9.84 -5.24
N ILE A 56 -8.99 8.79 -6.05
CA ILE A 56 -8.23 8.60 -7.30
C ILE A 56 -9.06 8.99 -8.54
N ASN A 57 -10.34 9.36 -8.37
CA ASN A 57 -11.26 9.75 -9.42
C ASN A 57 -11.34 8.73 -10.59
N ASN A 58 -11.19 7.44 -10.29
CA ASN A 58 -11.11 6.35 -11.26
C ASN A 58 -10.04 6.49 -12.36
N ASP A 59 -9.00 7.33 -12.20
CA ASP A 59 -7.91 7.40 -13.17
C ASP A 59 -6.91 6.25 -12.96
N PRO A 60 -6.80 5.27 -13.89
CA PRO A 60 -5.87 4.17 -13.75
C PRO A 60 -4.41 4.64 -13.69
N LEU A 61 -4.09 5.77 -14.30
CA LEU A 61 -2.74 6.30 -14.31
C LEU A 61 -2.37 6.92 -12.96
N ALA A 62 -3.32 7.57 -12.29
CA ALA A 62 -3.16 8.03 -10.92
C ALA A 62 -2.94 6.86 -9.93
N ILE A 63 -3.61 5.72 -10.11
CA ILE A 63 -3.34 4.51 -9.30
C ILE A 63 -1.88 4.06 -9.43
N ILE A 64 -1.38 3.99 -10.67
CA ILE A 64 0.02 3.59 -10.92
C ILE A 64 0.98 4.60 -10.30
N TRP A 65 0.68 5.90 -10.42
CA TRP A 65 1.49 6.96 -9.81
C TRP A 65 1.56 6.86 -8.29
N GLU A 66 0.42 6.70 -7.62
CA GLU A 66 0.37 6.53 -6.17
C GLU A 66 1.10 5.26 -5.72
N SER A 67 0.99 4.18 -6.51
CA SER A 67 1.73 2.94 -6.26
C SER A 67 3.25 3.15 -6.37
N ILE A 68 3.72 3.91 -7.36
CA ILE A 68 5.13 4.29 -7.51
C ILE A 68 5.61 5.08 -6.29
N MET A 69 4.84 6.10 -5.89
CA MET A 69 5.18 6.97 -4.76
C MET A 69 5.21 6.21 -3.44
N LEU A 70 4.23 5.34 -3.22
CA LEU A 70 4.16 4.49 -2.04
C LEU A 70 5.34 3.51 -2.00
N GLN A 71 5.64 2.82 -3.11
CA GLN A 71 6.75 1.87 -3.17
C GLN A 71 8.10 2.56 -2.95
N TYR A 72 8.30 3.74 -3.55
CA TYR A 72 9.49 4.55 -3.36
C TYR A 72 9.65 5.01 -1.90
N THR A 73 8.55 5.44 -1.28
CA THR A 73 8.52 5.84 0.14
C THR A 73 8.83 4.68 1.07
N GLN A 74 8.26 3.49 0.81
CA GLN A 74 8.56 2.27 1.57
C GLN A 74 10.03 1.88 1.46
N ILE A 75 10.61 1.99 0.26
CA ILE A 75 12.04 1.73 0.05
C ILE A 75 12.87 2.66 0.94
N ILE A 76 12.62 3.97 0.93
CA ILE A 76 13.33 4.96 1.77
C ILE A 76 13.12 4.67 3.27
N HIS A 77 11.88 4.38 3.66
CA HIS A 77 11.55 4.08 5.05
C HIS A 77 12.26 2.81 5.55
N ALA A 78 12.32 1.76 4.73
CA ALA A 78 13.00 0.52 5.07
C ALA A 78 14.50 0.73 5.33
N GLN A 79 15.15 1.65 4.62
CA GLN A 79 16.58 1.98 4.86
C GLN A 79 16.80 2.70 6.17
N ARG A 80 15.82 3.52 6.60
CA ARG A 80 15.89 4.24 7.87
C ARG A 80 15.72 3.31 9.07
N ILE A 81 14.90 2.27 8.91
CA ILE A 81 14.56 1.32 9.99
C ILE A 81 15.45 0.08 9.96
N MET A 82 16.31 -0.08 8.95
CA MET A 82 17.20 -1.24 8.90
C MET A 82 18.21 -1.20 10.06
N PHE A 83 18.10 -2.18 10.97
CA PHE A 83 19.00 -2.35 12.12
C PHE A 83 19.93 -3.56 11.91
N VAL A 84 21.06 -3.35 11.24
CA VAL A 84 22.26 -4.19 11.38
C VAL A 84 23.34 -3.28 11.94
N ARG A 85 23.78 -3.54 13.17
CA ARG A 85 24.74 -2.66 13.87
C ARG A 85 26.15 -2.83 13.35
N ASP A 86 26.60 -4.07 13.23
CA ASP A 86 27.95 -4.45 12.82
C ASP A 86 27.96 -5.92 12.33
N ASN A 87 29.15 -6.45 12.02
CA ASN A 87 29.36 -7.83 11.56
C ASN A 87 29.08 -8.89 12.64
N GLU A 88 29.01 -8.50 13.92
CA GLU A 88 28.75 -9.37 15.06
C GLU A 88 27.29 -9.29 15.56
N ASP A 89 26.47 -8.43 14.94
CA ASP A 89 25.05 -8.25 15.28
C ASP A 89 24.28 -9.58 15.19
N MET A 90 23.94 -10.12 16.36
CA MET A 90 23.21 -11.37 16.51
C MET A 90 21.94 -11.10 17.32
N THR A 91 20.79 -11.44 16.73
CA THR A 91 19.52 -11.49 17.46
C THR A 91 19.24 -12.93 17.84
N LYS A 92 18.87 -13.15 19.10
CA LYS A 92 18.50 -14.45 19.64
C LYS A 92 17.13 -14.37 20.28
N GLU A 93 16.16 -15.12 19.75
CA GLU A 93 14.78 -15.14 20.23
C GLU A 93 14.36 -16.58 20.61
N LEU A 94 13.65 -16.73 21.72
CA LEU A 94 13.17 -18.03 22.17
C LEU A 94 11.96 -18.44 21.33
N ARG A 95 12.17 -19.37 20.40
CA ARG A 95 11.14 -19.84 19.47
C ARG A 95 10.16 -20.79 20.16
N LYS A 96 10.66 -21.60 21.08
CA LYS A 96 9.88 -22.65 21.72
C LYS A 96 10.43 -23.01 23.08
N ASN A 97 9.54 -23.11 24.06
CA ASN A 97 9.84 -23.72 25.35
C ASN A 97 8.89 -24.91 25.54
N LYS A 98 9.44 -26.10 25.71
CA LYS A 98 8.69 -27.32 25.98
C LYS A 98 9.17 -27.94 27.29
N LEU A 99 8.21 -28.27 28.15
CA LEU A 99 8.44 -29.12 29.31
C LEU A 99 8.42 -30.59 28.84
N THR A 100 9.48 -31.33 29.14
CA THR A 100 9.61 -32.77 28.89
C THR A 100 9.75 -33.52 30.23
N GLU A 101 9.49 -34.84 30.24
CA GLU A 101 9.56 -35.67 31.47
C GLU A 101 10.93 -35.63 32.16
N SER A 102 11.99 -35.29 31.42
CA SER A 102 13.37 -35.22 31.88
C SER A 102 13.94 -33.79 32.00
N GLY A 103 13.13 -32.74 31.74
CA GLY A 103 13.58 -31.34 31.90
C GLY A 103 12.84 -30.32 31.02
N PHE A 104 13.56 -29.28 30.60
CA PHE A 104 13.09 -28.24 29.68
C PHE A 104 13.89 -28.32 28.37
N GLU A 105 13.19 -28.25 27.24
CA GLU A 105 13.78 -28.11 25.90
C GLU A 105 13.49 -26.70 25.38
N GLU A 106 14.56 -25.92 25.18
CA GLU A 106 14.50 -24.57 24.62
C GLU A 106 15.03 -24.58 23.19
N GLU A 107 14.19 -24.17 22.24
CA GLU A 107 14.58 -23.93 20.84
C GLU A 107 14.76 -22.43 20.63
N TRP A 108 15.96 -22.03 20.21
CA TRP A 108 16.33 -20.64 19.99
C TRP A 108 16.43 -20.36 18.48
N GLU A 109 15.78 -19.30 18.02
CA GLU A 109 16.01 -18.74 16.69
C GLU A 109 17.15 -17.72 16.79
N ILE A 110 18.18 -17.90 15.95
CA ILE A 110 19.35 -17.04 15.92
C ILE A 110 19.44 -16.43 14.54
N GLN A 111 19.42 -15.11 14.45
CA GLN A 111 19.62 -14.35 13.22
C GLN A 111 20.95 -13.61 13.28
N PHE A 112 21.85 -13.97 12.37
CA PHE A 112 23.16 -13.33 12.24
C PHE A 112 23.12 -12.08 11.37
N ALA A 113 24.07 -11.17 11.57
CA ALA A 113 24.20 -9.90 10.84
C ALA A 113 24.16 -10.09 9.32
N TRP A 114 24.94 -11.05 8.81
CA TRP A 114 25.02 -11.34 7.38
C TRP A 114 23.70 -11.88 6.81
N ASP A 115 22.93 -12.63 7.59
CA ASP A 115 21.63 -13.17 7.17
C ASP A 115 20.55 -12.07 7.12
N LYS A 116 20.53 -11.19 8.14
CA LYS A 116 19.70 -9.98 8.16
C LYS A 116 20.01 -9.09 6.96
N GLN A 117 21.30 -8.85 6.69
CA GLN A 117 21.76 -8.04 5.56
C GLN A 117 21.35 -8.66 4.22
N ALA A 118 21.59 -9.96 4.03
CA ALA A 118 21.22 -10.67 2.81
C ALA A 118 19.70 -10.66 2.58
N SER A 119 18.91 -10.92 3.62
CA SER A 119 17.45 -10.88 3.57
C SER A 119 16.93 -9.50 3.19
N PHE A 120 17.50 -8.44 3.78
CA PHE A 120 17.15 -7.06 3.44
C PHE A 120 17.50 -6.71 2.00
N LEU A 121 18.73 -7.00 1.54
CA LEU A 121 19.16 -6.71 0.18
C LEU A 121 18.29 -7.45 -0.85
N ASN A 122 17.91 -8.70 -0.58
CA ASN A 122 16.99 -9.46 -1.41
C ASN A 122 15.59 -8.84 -1.45
N ALA A 123 15.04 -8.45 -0.30
CA ALA A 123 13.74 -7.78 -0.23
C ALA A 123 13.76 -6.43 -0.97
N GLN A 124 14.83 -5.66 -0.79
CA GLN A 124 15.02 -4.37 -1.43
C GLN A 124 15.17 -4.50 -2.95
N SER A 125 15.94 -5.48 -3.43
CA SER A 125 16.08 -5.76 -4.86
C SER A 125 14.73 -6.04 -5.52
N LYS A 126 13.89 -6.87 -4.88
CA LYS A 126 12.52 -7.15 -5.36
C LYS A 126 11.63 -5.91 -5.36
N ALA A 127 11.71 -5.08 -4.32
CA ALA A 127 10.98 -3.81 -4.24
C ALA A 127 11.41 -2.86 -5.37
N MET A 128 12.71 -2.80 -5.66
CA MET A 128 13.26 -1.98 -6.73
C MET A 128 12.84 -2.49 -8.12
N SER A 129 12.85 -3.80 -8.36
CA SER A 129 12.34 -4.38 -9.62
C SER A 129 10.87 -4.04 -9.84
N THR A 130 10.05 -4.11 -8.78
CA THR A 130 8.65 -3.71 -8.83
C THR A 130 8.50 -2.22 -9.18
N LEU A 131 9.28 -1.35 -8.52
CA LEU A 131 9.28 0.09 -8.80
C LEU A 131 9.64 0.39 -10.26
N VAL A 132 10.67 -0.26 -10.81
CA VAL A 132 11.05 -0.11 -12.23
C VAL A 132 9.91 -0.53 -13.14
N SER A 133 9.28 -1.68 -12.89
CA SER A 133 8.14 -2.14 -13.70
C SER A 133 6.95 -1.19 -13.65
N LEU A 134 6.65 -0.61 -12.48
CA LEU A 134 5.59 0.40 -12.34
C LEU A 134 5.92 1.67 -13.12
N ILE A 135 7.18 2.14 -13.05
CA ILE A 135 7.67 3.30 -13.81
C ILE A 135 7.53 3.07 -15.32
N GLU A 136 7.93 1.90 -15.81
CA GLU A 136 7.79 1.53 -17.24
C GLU A 136 6.32 1.49 -17.68
N LYS A 137 5.44 0.94 -16.85
CA LYS A 137 3.99 0.92 -17.14
C LYS A 137 3.41 2.34 -17.17
N TYR A 138 3.79 3.19 -16.22
CA TYR A 138 3.38 4.58 -16.18
C TYR A 138 3.86 5.34 -17.41
N ASP A 139 5.14 5.21 -17.76
CA ASP A 139 5.78 5.86 -18.91
C ASP A 139 5.12 5.48 -20.24
N ARG A 140 4.71 4.22 -20.40
CA ARG A 140 4.00 3.73 -21.58
C ARG A 140 2.59 4.30 -21.71
N LEU A 141 1.90 4.51 -20.59
CA LEU A 141 0.51 4.98 -20.54
C LEU A 141 0.41 6.51 -20.43
N ALA A 142 1.52 7.19 -20.12
CA ALA A 142 1.58 8.64 -19.98
C ALA A 142 1.34 9.31 -21.34
N ASN A 143 0.23 10.04 -21.43
CA ASN A 143 -0.21 10.68 -22.66
C ASN A 143 0.03 12.20 -22.64
N THR A 144 0.03 12.82 -21.46
CA THR A 144 0.23 14.27 -21.31
C THR A 144 1.71 14.61 -21.12
N GLU A 145 2.09 15.83 -21.51
CA GLU A 145 3.45 16.34 -21.33
C GLU A 145 3.83 16.45 -19.86
N GLU A 146 2.89 16.86 -19.01
CA GLU A 146 3.10 16.92 -17.56
C GLU A 146 3.40 15.55 -16.94
N GLN A 147 2.66 14.51 -17.33
CA GLN A 147 2.91 13.13 -16.85
C GLN A 147 4.29 12.63 -17.27
N LYS A 148 4.70 12.91 -18.52
CA LYS A 148 6.03 12.57 -19.04
C LYS A 148 7.15 13.29 -18.30
N LEU A 149 6.99 14.58 -18.03
CA LEU A 149 7.95 15.36 -17.26
C LEU A 149 8.06 14.87 -15.81
N ARG A 150 6.92 14.53 -15.18
CA ARG A 150 6.89 13.97 -13.82
C ARG A 150 7.69 12.67 -13.72
N ILE A 151 7.47 11.73 -14.65
CA ILE A 151 8.18 10.45 -14.65
C ILE A 151 9.66 10.62 -15.01
N GLU A 152 10.00 11.56 -15.89
CA GLU A 152 11.38 11.87 -16.24
C GLU A 152 12.16 12.45 -15.04
N LYS A 153 11.54 13.36 -14.28
CA LYS A 153 12.11 13.88 -13.03
C LYS A 153 12.38 12.74 -12.05
N LEU A 154 11.42 11.82 -11.88
CA LEU A 154 11.60 10.66 -11.00
C LEU A 154 12.71 9.73 -11.49
N LYS A 155 12.78 9.43 -12.79
CA LYS A 155 13.85 8.62 -13.39
C LYS A 155 15.23 9.25 -13.16
N LYS A 156 15.36 10.57 -13.32
CA LYS A 156 16.61 11.32 -13.05
C LYS A 156 17.02 11.22 -11.57
N GLU A 157 16.07 11.33 -10.66
CA GLU A 157 16.34 11.16 -9.22
C GLU A 157 16.79 9.73 -8.90
N ILE A 158 16.13 8.71 -9.45
CA ILE A 158 16.54 7.30 -9.32
C ILE A 158 17.91 7.04 -9.94
N ALA A 159 18.21 7.64 -11.09
CA ALA A 159 19.51 7.53 -11.75
C ALA A 159 20.62 8.20 -10.95
N ALA A 160 20.36 9.35 -10.32
CA ALA A 160 21.32 10.01 -9.43
C ALA A 160 21.66 9.18 -8.18
N ILE A 161 20.82 8.19 -7.84
CA ILE A 161 21.09 7.23 -6.77
C ILE A 161 21.95 6.07 -7.26
N LYS A 162 21.89 5.74 -8.56
CA LYS A 162 22.81 4.79 -9.21
C LYS A 162 24.15 5.48 -9.48
N VAL A 163 24.90 5.81 -8.44
CA VAL A 163 26.33 6.08 -8.56
C VAL A 163 27.05 4.75 -8.80
N ASP A 164 27.98 4.76 -9.76
CA ASP A 164 28.57 3.64 -10.48
C ASP A 164 28.87 2.38 -9.64
N GLY A 165 28.41 1.23 -10.14
CA GLY A 165 28.58 -0.09 -9.53
C GLY A 165 30.02 -0.64 -9.51
N ASP A 166 31.04 0.19 -9.73
CA ASP A 166 32.44 -0.25 -9.85
C ASP A 166 33.29 0.00 -8.59
N THR A 167 32.71 0.56 -7.53
CA THR A 167 33.41 0.71 -6.24
C THR A 167 32.66 0.01 -5.12
N ASN A 168 33.41 -0.81 -4.39
CA ASN A 168 32.98 -1.70 -3.32
C ASN A 168 32.63 -0.92 -2.03
N GLN A 169 31.84 0.16 -2.15
CA GLN A 169 31.40 1.08 -1.10
C GLN A 169 29.87 1.26 -1.07
N ASN A 170 29.13 0.36 -1.72
CA ASN A 170 27.82 0.67 -2.28
C ASN A 170 26.60 0.43 -1.35
N THR A 171 26.75 0.66 -0.02
CA THR A 171 25.61 0.64 0.92
C THR A 171 25.55 1.83 1.89
N GLU A 172 26.48 2.78 1.82
CA GLU A 172 26.34 4.08 2.53
C GLU A 172 25.98 5.18 1.54
N ASP A 173 26.55 5.14 0.32
CA ASP A 173 26.36 6.16 -0.72
C ASP A 173 24.93 6.24 -1.28
N TRP A 174 24.25 5.10 -1.46
CA TRP A 174 22.85 5.07 -1.89
C TRP A 174 21.91 5.68 -0.83
N LYS A 175 22.16 5.42 0.46
CA LYS A 175 21.39 5.94 1.60
C LYS A 175 21.58 7.45 1.72
N GLU A 176 22.81 7.92 1.62
CA GLU A 176 23.10 9.37 1.57
C GLU A 176 22.44 10.04 0.37
N SER A 177 22.50 9.43 -0.81
CA SER A 177 21.93 9.98 -2.03
C SER A 177 20.41 10.10 -1.93
N LEU A 178 19.74 9.10 -1.38
CA LEU A 178 18.30 9.10 -1.13
C LEU A 178 17.89 10.13 -0.09
N MET A 179 18.65 10.26 1.00
CA MET A 179 18.42 11.27 2.02
C MET A 179 18.59 12.69 1.46
N LYS A 180 19.63 12.95 0.67
CA LYS A 180 19.86 14.24 -0.01
C LYS A 180 18.73 14.59 -0.95
N ILE A 181 18.17 13.63 -1.69
CA ILE A 181 16.99 13.84 -2.55
C ILE A 181 15.75 14.15 -1.72
N ALA A 182 15.50 13.41 -0.64
CA ALA A 182 14.37 13.64 0.24
C ALA A 182 14.42 15.04 0.89
N GLU A 183 15.61 15.47 1.33
CA GLU A 183 15.85 16.81 1.87
C GLU A 183 15.66 17.90 0.80
N ARG A 184 16.13 17.67 -0.42
CA ARG A 184 15.92 18.61 -1.53
C ARG A 184 14.42 18.80 -1.84
N ARG A 185 13.65 17.71 -1.83
CA ARG A 185 12.18 17.76 -1.98
C ARG A 185 11.49 18.44 -0.81
N ARG A 186 12.02 18.30 0.42
CA ARG A 186 11.51 19.03 1.58
C ARG A 186 11.74 20.54 1.42
N LYS A 187 12.96 20.94 1.06
CA LYS A 187 13.31 22.35 0.80
C LYS A 187 12.52 22.96 -0.36
N GLN A 188 12.26 22.19 -1.44
CA GLN A 188 11.42 22.65 -2.55
C GLN A 188 9.97 22.90 -2.10
N ARG A 189 9.37 21.99 -1.34
CA ARG A 189 8.01 22.19 -0.80
C ARG A 189 7.94 23.33 0.21
N GLU A 190 8.97 23.52 1.02
CA GLU A 190 9.07 24.66 1.96
C GLU A 190 9.26 25.99 1.22
N ALA A 191 9.89 26.00 0.04
CA ALA A 191 10.01 27.19 -0.80
C ALA A 191 8.69 27.51 -1.52
N GLU A 192 8.04 26.51 -2.12
CA GLU A 192 6.74 26.64 -2.81
C GLU A 192 5.60 27.02 -1.86
N ALA A 193 5.70 26.72 -0.56
CA ALA A 193 4.72 27.10 0.46
C ALA A 193 4.95 28.50 1.06
N ASN A 194 6.10 29.13 0.80
CA ASN A 194 6.47 30.46 1.28
C ASN A 194 6.41 31.54 0.17
N GLU A 195 6.05 31.17 -1.06
CA GLU A 195 5.63 32.06 -2.16
C GLU A 195 4.10 32.17 -2.19
#